data_AF-A0A6I1E838-F1
#
_entry.id   AF-A0A6I1E838-F1
#
_cell.length_a   1.000
_cell.length_b   1.000
_cell.length_c   1.000
_cell.angle_alpha   90.00
_cell.angle_beta   90.00
_cell.angle_gamma   90.00
#
_symmetry.space_group_name_H-M   'P 1'
#
loop_
_entity.id
_entity.type
_entity.pdbx_description
1 polymer ?
#
loop_
_entity_poly.entity_id
_entity_poly.type
_entity_poly.pdbx_seq_one_letter_code
_entity_poly.pdbx_strand_id
1 'polypeptide(L)'
;MAAIIDIIIIRLNKTVIKENPASLSTKQRVSLVGVLSVLYLGCLLIAAPPYFVIIGSMVLIPWLIWLTITDLEHLVIPDIANIGIALSGLMFLLWHYPDRLIPHMIAGCVAALLFWTISIIFRRLRGYDGLGMGDTKFIFGCGLWVGLIGVINVIFLASIIGILATLCVNRLSNKKDERYIPFGPFLAFSTFYIWLFGPVL
;
A
#
# COMPACT_ATOMS: atom_id res chain seq x y z
N MET A 1 -21.23 8.34 10.48
CA MET A 1 -20.07 7.54 10.04
C MET A 1 -19.15 8.33 9.09
N ALA A 2 -19.67 8.92 8.00
CA ALA A 2 -18.89 9.80 7.10
C ALA A 2 -18.20 10.98 7.82
N ALA A 3 -18.91 11.66 8.73
CA ALA A 3 -18.34 12.78 9.50
C ALA A 3 -17.18 12.40 10.44
N ILE A 4 -17.12 11.15 10.93
CA ILE A 4 -16.03 10.70 11.82
C ILE A 4 -14.77 10.42 10.99
N ILE A 5 -14.94 9.85 9.80
CA ILE A 5 -13.85 9.63 8.84
C ILE A 5 -13.27 10.98 8.39
N ASP A 6 -14.13 11.95 8.06
CA ASP A 6 -13.69 13.30 7.69
C ASP A 6 -12.99 14.00 8.86
N ILE A 7 -13.50 13.88 10.10
CA ILE A 7 -12.84 14.48 11.28
C ILE A 7 -11.49 13.83 11.60
N ILE A 8 -11.35 12.51 11.48
CA ILE A 8 -10.06 11.82 11.72
C ILE A 8 -9.05 12.19 10.64
N ILE A 9 -9.46 12.27 9.36
CA ILE A 9 -8.58 12.63 8.23
C ILE A 9 -8.19 14.11 8.28
N ILE A 10 -9.14 15.02 8.55
CA ILE A 10 -8.91 16.48 8.59
C ILE A 10 -8.07 16.87 9.82
N ARG A 11 -8.26 16.20 10.97
CA ARG A 11 -7.62 16.61 12.24
C ARG A 11 -6.24 16.00 12.44
N LEU A 12 -5.91 14.90 11.75
CA LEU A 12 -4.58 14.27 11.82
C LEU A 12 -3.57 14.78 10.78
N ASN A 13 -3.98 15.57 9.77
CA ASN A 13 -3.03 15.99 8.72
C ASN A 13 -3.31 17.37 8.10
N LYS A 14 -3.44 18.41 8.95
CA LYS A 14 -3.60 19.81 8.49
C LYS A 14 -2.37 20.42 7.80
N THR A 15 -1.22 19.74 7.76
CA THR A 15 0.02 20.30 7.20
C THR A 15 0.32 19.84 5.78
N VAL A 16 -0.36 18.82 5.24
CA VAL A 16 0.05 18.18 3.96
C VAL A 16 -1.03 18.20 2.87
N ILE A 17 -2.31 18.39 3.21
CA ILE A 17 -3.40 18.33 2.21
C ILE A 17 -3.60 19.72 1.59
N LYS A 18 -2.86 20.02 0.51
CA LYS A 18 -3.25 21.07 -0.43
C LYS A 18 -4.55 20.61 -1.11
N GLU A 19 -5.62 21.40 -1.01
CA GLU A 19 -6.90 21.07 -1.65
C GLU A 19 -6.68 20.84 -3.16
N ASN A 20 -6.80 19.58 -3.59
CA ASN A 20 -6.69 19.19 -4.98
C ASN A 20 -8.09 19.26 -5.61
N PRO A 21 -8.32 20.02 -6.70
CA PRO A 21 -9.61 20.10 -7.36
C PRO A 21 -10.13 18.76 -7.93
N ALA A 22 -9.30 17.71 -7.95
CA ALA A 22 -9.66 16.35 -8.35
C ALA A 22 -9.98 15.39 -7.17
N SER A 23 -10.20 15.90 -5.95
CA SER A 23 -10.54 15.04 -4.81
C SER A 23 -11.86 14.28 -5.01
N LEU A 24 -11.89 12.98 -4.68
CA LEU A 24 -13.11 12.17 -4.78
C LEU A 24 -14.22 12.76 -3.89
N SER A 25 -15.45 12.74 -4.41
CA SER A 25 -16.63 13.09 -3.62
C SER A 25 -16.85 12.08 -2.48
N THR A 26 -17.51 12.51 -1.40
CA THR A 26 -17.84 11.64 -0.25
C THR A 26 -18.56 10.36 -0.68
N LYS A 27 -19.45 10.44 -1.68
CA LYS A 27 -20.13 9.25 -2.24
C LYS A 27 -19.16 8.30 -2.92
N GLN A 28 -18.21 8.82 -3.71
CA GLN A 28 -17.17 8.01 -4.35
C GLN A 28 -16.24 7.35 -3.34
N ARG A 29 -15.83 8.09 -2.28
CA ARG A 29 -15.03 7.53 -1.18
C ARG A 29 -15.70 6.34 -0.52
N VAL A 30 -16.95 6.50 -0.11
CA VAL A 30 -17.72 5.42 0.55
C VAL A 30 -17.91 4.22 -0.39
N SER A 31 -18.23 4.48 -1.66
CA SER A 31 -18.33 3.42 -2.67
C SER A 31 -17.01 2.66 -2.82
N LEU A 32 -15.89 3.36 -2.91
CA LEU A 32 -14.57 2.77 -3.06
C LEU A 32 -14.16 1.95 -1.82
N VAL A 33 -14.43 2.44 -0.60
CA VAL A 33 -14.26 1.66 0.63
C VAL A 33 -15.05 0.37 0.56
N GLY A 34 -16.32 0.44 0.13
CA GLY A 34 -17.19 -0.72 -0.01
C GLY A 34 -16.63 -1.75 -1.01
N VAL A 35 -16.26 -1.30 -2.21
CA VAL A 35 -15.69 -2.16 -3.26
C VAL A 35 -14.40 -2.82 -2.80
N LEU A 36 -13.46 -2.06 -2.22
CA LEU A 36 -12.20 -2.60 -1.73
C LEU A 36 -12.41 -3.57 -0.56
N SER A 37 -13.35 -3.27 0.35
CA SER A 37 -13.67 -4.17 1.47
C SER A 37 -14.25 -5.49 0.96
N VAL A 38 -15.19 -5.45 0.01
CA VAL A 38 -15.76 -6.66 -0.60
C VAL A 38 -14.69 -7.44 -1.35
N LEU A 39 -13.79 -6.76 -2.07
CA LEU A 39 -12.67 -7.41 -2.77
C LEU A 39 -11.77 -8.16 -1.78
N TYR A 40 -11.28 -7.48 -0.73
CA TYR A 40 -10.38 -8.08 0.25
C TYR A 40 -11.04 -9.20 1.05
N LEU A 41 -12.30 -9.02 1.46
CA LEU A 41 -13.08 -10.07 2.13
C LEU A 41 -13.34 -11.26 1.21
N GLY A 42 -13.67 -11.01 -0.06
CA GLY A 42 -13.85 -12.06 -1.06
C GLY A 42 -12.58 -12.88 -1.25
N CYS A 43 -11.42 -12.23 -1.38
CA CYS A 43 -10.12 -12.90 -1.43
C CYS A 43 -9.84 -13.72 -0.16
N LEU A 44 -10.15 -13.20 1.03
CA LEU A 44 -9.97 -13.90 2.30
C LEU A 44 -10.84 -15.16 2.38
N LEU A 45 -12.10 -15.08 1.92
CA LEU A 45 -13.03 -16.21 1.88
C LEU A 45 -12.59 -17.29 0.90
N ILE A 46 -12.11 -16.89 -0.27
CA ILE A 46 -11.63 -17.82 -1.31
C ILE A 46 -10.33 -18.51 -0.88
N ALA A 47 -9.40 -17.76 -0.26
CA ALA A 47 -8.12 -18.30 0.21
C ALA A 47 -8.29 -19.30 1.36
N ALA A 48 -9.36 -19.16 2.16
CA ALA A 48 -9.63 -19.94 3.37
C ALA A 48 -8.37 -20.16 4.25
N PRO A 49 -7.65 -19.09 4.61
CA PRO A 49 -6.36 -19.22 5.31
C PRO A 49 -6.59 -19.59 6.79
N PRO A 50 -5.54 -20.02 7.51
CA PRO A 50 -5.66 -20.32 8.93
C PRO A 50 -6.04 -19.07 9.75
N TYR A 51 -6.65 -19.28 10.92
CA TYR A 51 -7.29 -18.22 11.72
C TYR A 51 -6.36 -17.05 12.06
N PHE A 52 -5.06 -17.28 12.27
CA PHE A 52 -4.10 -16.22 12.57
C PHE A 52 -3.89 -15.27 11.37
N VAL A 53 -3.94 -15.78 10.14
CA VAL A 53 -3.88 -14.96 8.91
C VAL A 53 -5.15 -14.12 8.76
N ILE A 54 -6.31 -14.67 9.15
CA ILE A 54 -7.58 -13.94 9.19
C ILE A 54 -7.46 -12.75 10.16
N ILE A 55 -6.99 -12.98 11.38
CA ILE A 55 -6.81 -11.92 12.39
C ILE A 55 -5.83 -10.86 11.88
N GLY A 56 -4.67 -11.26 11.33
CA GLY A 56 -3.71 -10.34 10.74
C GLY A 56 -4.32 -9.50 9.62
N SER A 57 -5.10 -10.14 8.74
CA SER A 57 -5.81 -9.48 7.63
C SER A 57 -6.83 -8.45 8.12
N MET A 58 -7.58 -8.74 9.20
CA MET A 58 -8.54 -7.80 9.77
C MET A 58 -7.89 -6.50 10.27
N VAL A 59 -6.63 -6.59 10.72
CA VAL A 59 -5.85 -5.41 11.14
C VAL A 59 -5.21 -4.71 9.95
N LEU A 60 -4.72 -5.48 8.97
CA LEU A 60 -3.99 -4.95 7.81
C LEU A 60 -4.92 -4.23 6.80
N ILE A 61 -6.08 -4.82 6.47
CA ILE A 61 -7.00 -4.34 5.43
C ILE A 61 -7.42 -2.87 5.63
N PRO A 62 -7.81 -2.40 6.84
CA PRO A 62 -8.19 -0.99 7.04
C PRO A 62 -7.07 -0.01 6.67
N TRP A 63 -5.82 -0.32 7.00
CA TRP A 63 -4.67 0.51 6.64
C TRP A 63 -4.44 0.55 5.13
N LEU A 64 -4.56 -0.61 4.46
CA LEU A 64 -4.43 -0.71 3.00
C LEU A 64 -5.52 0.07 2.27
N ILE A 65 -6.77 0.00 2.74
CA ILE A 65 -7.88 0.77 2.17
C ILE A 65 -7.65 2.27 2.33
N TRP A 66 -7.27 2.71 3.54
CA TRP A 66 -7.05 4.13 3.81
C TRP A 66 -5.90 4.70 2.97
N LEU A 67 -4.79 3.95 2.86
CA LEU A 67 -3.68 4.30 1.99
C LEU A 67 -4.10 4.38 0.53
N THR A 68 -4.85 3.39 0.03
CA THR A 68 -5.32 3.34 -1.36
C THR A 68 -6.16 4.57 -1.71
N ILE A 69 -7.07 4.98 -0.83
CA ILE A 69 -7.94 6.15 -1.06
C ILE A 69 -7.11 7.44 -1.06
N THR A 70 -6.20 7.58 -0.10
CA THR A 70 -5.38 8.81 0.02
C THR A 70 -4.43 8.94 -1.18
N ASP A 71 -3.85 7.82 -1.65
CA ASP A 71 -2.97 7.82 -2.80
C ASP A 71 -3.73 8.16 -4.10
N LEU A 72 -4.96 7.65 -4.26
CA LEU A 72 -5.82 8.00 -5.41
C LEU A 72 -6.22 9.48 -5.45
N GLU A 73 -6.35 10.14 -4.29
CA GLU A 73 -6.78 11.54 -4.21
C GLU A 73 -5.61 12.53 -4.28
N HIS A 74 -4.49 12.17 -3.67
CA HIS A 74 -3.41 13.11 -3.37
C HIS A 74 -2.05 12.66 -3.88
N LEU A 75 -1.90 11.44 -4.41
CA LEU A 75 -0.61 10.83 -4.78
C LEU A 75 0.39 10.84 -3.60
N VAL A 76 -0.15 10.73 -2.38
CA VAL A 76 0.61 10.76 -1.13
C VAL A 76 0.13 9.63 -0.23
N ILE A 77 1.10 8.85 0.26
CA ILE A 77 0.87 7.85 1.30
C ILE A 77 1.00 8.50 2.68
N PRO A 78 -0.03 8.45 3.54
CA PRO A 78 0.04 9.00 4.90
C PRO A 78 1.11 8.31 5.75
N ASP A 79 1.94 9.08 6.45
CA ASP A 79 2.94 8.54 7.37
C ASP A 79 2.32 7.71 8.49
N ILE A 80 1.12 8.10 8.96
CA ILE A 80 0.36 7.34 9.96
C ILE A 80 -0.04 5.97 9.43
N ALA A 81 -0.39 5.85 8.14
CA ALA A 81 -0.72 4.57 7.53
C ALA A 81 0.52 3.67 7.47
N ASN A 82 1.67 4.21 7.06
CA ASN A 82 2.93 3.49 7.04
C ASN A 82 3.32 2.98 8.45
N ILE A 83 3.21 3.85 9.46
CA ILE A 83 3.48 3.47 10.86
C ILE A 83 2.48 2.40 11.33
N GLY A 84 1.20 2.55 11.01
CA GLY A 84 0.15 1.59 11.36
C GLY A 84 0.40 0.21 10.77
N ILE A 85 0.80 0.13 9.49
CA ILE A 85 1.14 -1.12 8.81
C ILE A 85 2.38 -1.75 9.42
N ALA A 86 3.45 -0.97 9.64
CA ALA A 86 4.67 -1.48 10.22
C ALA A 86 4.46 -1.98 11.66
N LEU A 87 3.78 -1.20 12.49
CA LEU A 87 3.52 -1.55 13.89
C LEU A 87 2.60 -2.77 13.99
N SER A 88 1.55 -2.85 13.17
CA SER A 88 0.67 -4.02 13.17
C SER A 88 1.39 -5.30 12.72
N GLY A 89 2.28 -5.22 11.72
CA GLY A 89 3.12 -6.35 11.32
C GLY A 89 4.12 -6.77 12.40
N LEU A 90 4.73 -5.79 13.08
CA LEU A 90 5.61 -6.05 14.21
C LEU A 90 4.89 -6.76 15.36
N MET A 91 3.72 -6.26 15.77
CA MET A 91 2.90 -6.86 16.82
C MET A 91 2.45 -8.28 16.43
N PHE A 92 2.08 -8.47 15.16
CA PHE A 92 1.70 -9.77 14.64
C PHE A 92 2.86 -10.78 14.74
N LEU A 93 4.07 -10.39 14.33
CA LEU A 93 5.29 -11.20 14.44
C LEU A 93 5.63 -11.53 15.88
N LEU A 94 5.61 -10.54 16.79
CA LEU A 94 5.91 -10.75 18.21
C LEU A 94 4.97 -11.79 18.85
N TRP A 95 3.70 -11.82 18.43
CA TRP A 95 2.70 -12.73 19.00
C TRP A 95 2.75 -14.14 18.40
N HIS A 96 2.96 -14.26 17.09
CA HIS A 96 2.82 -15.55 16.39
C HIS A 96 4.15 -16.18 15.95
N TYR A 97 5.17 -15.36 15.64
CA TYR A 97 6.44 -15.82 15.07
C TYR A 97 7.64 -14.99 15.58
N PRO A 98 7.92 -15.00 16.89
CA PRO A 98 8.99 -14.19 17.47
C PRO A 98 10.37 -14.51 16.87
N ASP A 99 10.61 -15.78 16.51
CA ASP A 99 11.86 -16.22 15.87
C ASP A 99 12.09 -15.59 14.49
N ARG A 100 11.01 -15.14 13.82
CA ARG A 100 11.06 -14.52 12.49
C ARG A 100 11.09 -12.99 12.52
N LEU A 101 11.03 -12.39 13.71
CA LEU A 101 11.05 -10.94 13.90
C LEU A 101 12.28 -10.30 13.24
N ILE A 102 13.48 -10.78 13.59
CA ILE A 102 14.74 -10.22 13.09
C ILE A 102 14.86 -10.38 11.56
N PRO A 103 14.63 -11.57 10.97
CA PRO A 103 14.63 -11.72 9.52
C PRO A 103 13.66 -10.78 8.79
N HIS A 104 12.45 -10.59 9.31
CA HIS A 104 11.46 -9.71 8.70
C HIS A 104 11.81 -8.22 8.83
N MET A 105 12.38 -7.82 9.97
CA MET A 105 12.92 -6.46 10.14
C MET A 105 14.06 -6.17 9.17
N ILE A 106 15.00 -7.12 9.03
CA ILE A 106 16.09 -7.01 8.05
C ILE A 106 15.51 -6.94 6.63
N ALA A 107 14.51 -7.77 6.32
CA ALA A 107 13.84 -7.76 5.03
C ALA A 107 13.25 -6.38 4.70
N GLY A 108 12.49 -5.80 5.63
CA GLY A 108 11.93 -4.46 5.48
C GLY A 108 13.00 -3.40 5.29
N CYS A 109 14.06 -3.41 6.11
CA CYS A 109 15.19 -2.48 6.01
C CYS A 109 15.90 -2.59 4.66
N VAL A 110 16.25 -3.81 4.23
CA VAL A 110 16.97 -4.07 2.98
C VAL A 110 16.13 -3.65 1.79
N ALA A 111 14.84 -4.02 1.77
CA ALA A 111 13.96 -3.66 0.67
C ALA A 111 13.73 -2.15 0.57
N ALA A 112 13.50 -1.48 1.70
CA ALA A 112 13.36 -0.03 1.75
C ALA A 112 14.65 0.69 1.33
N LEU A 113 15.81 0.24 1.79
CA LEU A 113 17.10 0.80 1.40
C LEU A 113 17.36 0.63 -0.11
N LEU A 114 17.04 -0.53 -0.66
CA LEU A 114 17.15 -0.80 -2.09
C LEU A 114 16.24 0.15 -2.90
N PHE A 115 14.97 0.25 -2.51
CA PHE A 115 14.01 1.14 -3.17
C PHE A 115 14.41 2.61 -3.08
N TRP A 116 14.92 3.04 -1.92
CA TRP A 116 15.44 4.38 -1.74
C TRP A 116 16.67 4.66 -2.60
N THR A 117 17.57 3.68 -2.73
CA THR A 117 18.76 3.83 -3.58
C THR A 117 18.38 3.94 -5.04
N ILE A 118 17.43 3.11 -5.50
CA ILE A 118 16.90 3.18 -6.87
C ILE A 118 16.25 4.53 -7.13
N SER A 119 15.46 5.06 -6.17
CA SER A 119 14.79 6.36 -6.34
C SER A 119 15.79 7.52 -6.40
N ILE A 120 16.87 7.49 -5.62
CA ILE A 120 17.96 8.49 -5.71
C ILE A 120 18.66 8.41 -7.07
N ILE A 121 19.03 7.21 -7.53
CA ILE A 121 19.70 7.02 -8.82
C ILE A 121 18.80 7.52 -9.95
N PHE A 122 17.52 7.14 -9.93
CA PHE A 122 16.56 7.58 -10.93
C PHE A 122 16.39 9.10 -10.95
N ARG A 123 16.25 9.71 -9.77
CA ARG A 123 16.16 11.17 -9.60
C ARG A 123 17.39 11.87 -10.19
N ARG A 124 18.59 11.34 -9.94
CA ARG A 124 19.84 11.90 -10.50
C ARG A 124 19.93 11.77 -12.01
N LEU A 125 19.44 10.67 -12.59
CA LEU A 125 19.50 10.43 -14.04
C LEU A 125 18.44 11.19 -14.83
N ARG A 126 17.22 11.32 -14.28
CA ARG A 126 16.06 11.87 -14.99
C ARG A 126 15.72 13.31 -14.60
N GLY A 127 16.24 13.80 -13.48
CA GLY A 127 15.98 15.15 -12.98
C GLY A 127 14.60 15.35 -12.35
N TYR A 128 13.79 14.29 -12.22
CA TYR A 128 12.49 14.30 -11.55
C TYR A 128 12.30 13.03 -10.71
N ASP A 129 11.32 13.08 -9.80
CA ASP A 129 11.03 11.99 -8.88
C ASP A 129 10.20 10.93 -9.57
N GLY A 130 10.83 9.80 -9.91
CA GLY A 130 10.13 8.65 -10.50
C GLY A 130 9.33 7.84 -9.48
N LEU A 131 9.75 7.85 -8.21
CA LEU A 131 9.17 7.00 -7.18
C LEU A 131 9.03 7.78 -5.86
N GLY A 132 7.87 7.65 -5.21
CA GLY A 132 7.52 8.44 -4.04
C GLY A 132 8.29 7.98 -2.79
N MET A 133 8.69 8.93 -1.94
CA MET A 133 9.27 8.59 -0.63
C MET A 133 8.27 7.82 0.25
N GLY A 134 6.96 8.01 0.02
CA GLY A 134 5.90 7.25 0.66
C GLY A 134 5.96 5.75 0.34
N ASP A 135 6.23 5.38 -0.91
CA ASP A 135 6.29 3.97 -1.36
C ASP A 135 7.43 3.22 -0.67
N THR A 136 8.56 3.90 -0.47
CA THR A 136 9.73 3.36 0.23
C THR A 136 9.39 3.01 1.68
N LYS A 137 8.65 3.89 2.38
CA LYS A 137 8.18 3.64 3.76
C LYS A 137 7.15 2.52 3.81
N PHE A 138 6.29 2.42 2.81
CA PHE A 138 5.32 1.33 2.72
C PHE A 138 6.02 -0.04 2.56
N ILE A 139 7.04 -0.12 1.69
CA ILE A 139 7.83 -1.34 1.48
C ILE A 139 8.51 -1.83 2.77
N PHE A 140 8.97 -0.91 3.62
CA PHE A 140 9.46 -1.28 4.94
C PHE A 140 8.38 -2.02 5.76
N GLY A 141 7.17 -1.45 5.83
CA GLY A 141 6.03 -2.07 6.49
C GLY A 141 5.65 -3.41 5.88
N CYS A 142 5.66 -3.54 4.54
CA CYS A 142 5.43 -4.80 3.86
C CYS A 142 6.44 -5.88 4.26
N GLY A 143 7.72 -5.52 4.40
CA GLY A 143 8.76 -6.45 4.85
C GLY A 143 8.47 -7.11 6.19
N LEU A 144 7.81 -6.38 7.09
CA LEU A 144 7.38 -6.94 8.36
C LEU A 144 6.27 -7.98 8.18
N TRP A 145 5.35 -7.76 7.25
CA TRP A 145 4.25 -8.71 7.00
C TRP A 145 4.67 -9.94 6.19
N VAL A 146 5.39 -9.75 5.09
CA VAL A 146 5.61 -10.82 4.10
C VAL A 146 7.06 -11.31 4.01
N GLY A 147 7.99 -10.71 4.76
CA GLY A 147 9.41 -11.09 4.74
C GLY A 147 10.12 -10.75 3.44
N LEU A 148 11.36 -11.22 3.26
CA LEU A 148 12.24 -10.79 2.16
C LEU A 148 11.73 -11.27 0.79
N ILE A 149 11.47 -12.57 0.67
CA ILE A 149 10.96 -13.17 -0.58
C ILE A 149 9.58 -12.60 -0.91
N GLY A 150 8.73 -12.42 0.11
CA GLY A 150 7.43 -11.81 -0.05
C GLY A 150 7.52 -10.39 -0.60
N VAL A 151 8.40 -9.54 -0.08
CA VAL A 151 8.53 -8.15 -0.58
C VAL A 151 8.97 -8.11 -2.04
N ILE A 152 9.88 -8.98 -2.45
CA ILE A 152 10.29 -9.08 -3.86
C ILE A 152 9.07 -9.40 -4.74
N ASN A 153 8.25 -10.37 -4.31
CA ASN A 153 7.02 -10.74 -5.03
C ASN A 153 5.99 -9.59 -5.03
N VAL A 154 5.86 -8.85 -3.94
CA VAL A 154 4.98 -7.67 -3.85
C VAL A 154 5.39 -6.61 -4.86
N ILE A 155 6.68 -6.27 -4.91
CA ILE A 155 7.21 -5.27 -5.85
C ILE A 155 6.98 -5.73 -7.30
N PHE A 156 7.27 -6.99 -7.59
CA PHE A 156 7.12 -7.56 -8.93
C PHE A 156 5.66 -7.54 -9.39
N LEU A 157 4.75 -8.03 -8.54
CA LEU A 157 3.32 -8.07 -8.84
C LEU A 157 2.74 -6.65 -8.98
N ALA A 158 3.11 -5.73 -8.08
CA ALA A 158 2.67 -4.34 -8.14
C ALA A 158 3.15 -3.65 -9.43
N SER A 159 4.38 -3.92 -9.85
CA SER A 159 4.94 -3.37 -11.10
C SER A 159 4.22 -3.89 -12.33
N ILE A 160 3.90 -5.19 -12.39
CA ILE A 160 3.13 -5.77 -13.51
C ILE A 160 1.73 -5.15 -13.58
N ILE A 161 1.01 -5.12 -12.45
CA ILE A 161 -0.35 -4.58 -12.41
C ILE A 161 -0.33 -3.09 -12.76
N GLY A 162 0.64 -2.33 -12.25
CA GLY A 162 0.80 -0.90 -12.55
C GLY A 162 1.09 -0.63 -14.03
N ILE A 163 1.98 -1.41 -14.66
CA ILE A 163 2.27 -1.29 -16.11
C ILE A 163 1.02 -1.62 -16.92
N LEU A 164 0.33 -2.72 -16.62
CA LEU A 164 -0.90 -3.11 -17.31
C LEU A 164 -1.99 -2.05 -17.17
N ALA A 165 -2.20 -1.52 -15.97
CA ALA A 165 -3.15 -0.44 -15.71
C ALA A 165 -2.80 0.82 -16.52
N THR A 166 -1.53 1.21 -16.53
CA THR A 166 -1.04 2.36 -17.30
C THR A 166 -1.27 2.18 -18.80
N LEU A 167 -0.96 1.01 -19.34
CA LEU A 167 -1.17 0.70 -20.76
C LEU A 167 -2.65 0.70 -21.14
N CYS A 168 -3.51 0.14 -20.29
CA CYS A 168 -4.96 0.16 -20.49
C CYS A 168 -5.51 1.59 -20.49
N VAL A 169 -5.14 2.41 -19.50
CA VAL A 169 -5.59 3.80 -19.40
C VAL A 169 -5.11 4.62 -20.61
N ASN A 170 -3.86 4.44 -21.05
CA ASN A 170 -3.32 5.14 -22.21
C ASN A 170 -3.98 4.74 -23.53
N ARG A 171 -4.48 3.50 -23.65
CA ARG A 171 -5.24 3.06 -24.84
C ARG A 171 -6.67 3.58 -24.85
N LEU A 172 -7.32 3.63 -23.69
CA LEU A 172 -8.71 4.10 -23.57
C LEU A 172 -8.80 5.62 -23.58
N SER A 173 -7.77 6.31 -23.09
CA SER A 173 -7.72 7.77 -23.06
C SER A 173 -6.84 8.27 -24.20
N ASN A 174 -7.46 8.82 -25.24
CA ASN A 174 -6.78 9.42 -26.40
C ASN A 174 -5.96 10.70 -26.06
N LYS A 175 -5.68 10.93 -24.77
CA LYS A 175 -4.92 12.06 -24.23
C LYS A 175 -3.56 11.57 -23.74
N LYS A 176 -2.50 12.03 -24.39
CA LYS A 176 -1.10 11.94 -23.92
C LYS A 176 -0.84 12.91 -22.76
N ASP A 177 -1.75 12.98 -21.78
CA ASP A 177 -1.42 13.70 -20.56
C ASP A 177 -0.50 12.81 -19.73
N GLU A 178 0.62 13.36 -19.28
CA GLU A 178 1.54 12.80 -18.28
C GLU A 178 0.82 12.68 -16.92
N ARG A 179 -0.25 11.89 -16.89
CA ARG A 179 -0.98 11.60 -15.66
C ARG A 179 -0.12 10.67 -14.82
N TYR A 180 0.36 11.21 -13.70
CA TYR A 180 0.92 10.41 -12.63
C TYR A 180 -0.13 9.41 -12.15
N ILE A 181 0.19 8.13 -12.25
CA ILE A 181 -0.69 7.05 -11.81
C ILE A 181 -0.30 6.70 -10.36
N PRO A 182 -1.26 6.69 -9.42
CA PRO A 182 -1.01 6.30 -8.04
C PRO A 182 -0.52 4.86 -7.97
N PHE A 183 0.67 4.65 -7.40
CA PHE A 183 1.28 3.32 -7.28
C PHE A 183 0.84 2.59 -6.00
N GLY A 184 0.43 3.33 -4.97
CA GLY A 184 -0.02 2.82 -3.68
C GLY A 184 -1.12 1.76 -3.76
N PRO A 185 -2.18 1.92 -4.59
CA PRO A 185 -3.22 0.91 -4.77
C PRO A 185 -2.68 -0.45 -5.22
N PHE A 186 -1.73 -0.45 -6.16
CA PHE A 186 -1.14 -1.69 -6.69
C PHE A 186 -0.24 -2.36 -5.66
N LEU A 187 0.50 -1.55 -4.89
CA LEU A 187 1.36 -2.02 -3.81
C LEU A 187 0.54 -2.59 -2.65
N ALA A 188 -0.57 -1.94 -2.30
CA ALA A 188 -1.52 -2.39 -1.28
C ALA A 188 -2.17 -3.72 -1.65
N PHE A 189 -2.71 -3.83 -2.88
CA PHE A 189 -3.31 -5.07 -3.36
C PHE A 189 -2.28 -6.20 -3.41
N SER A 190 -1.08 -5.94 -3.93
CA SER A 190 -0.03 -6.96 -4.04
C SER A 190 0.45 -7.42 -2.67
N THR A 191 0.56 -6.52 -1.69
CA THR A 191 0.90 -6.86 -0.30
C THR A 191 -0.12 -7.82 0.29
N PHE A 192 -1.41 -7.50 0.17
CA PHE A 192 -2.47 -8.37 0.67
C PHE A 192 -2.50 -9.73 -0.05
N TYR A 193 -2.32 -9.73 -1.38
CA TYR A 193 -2.30 -10.96 -2.16
C TYR A 193 -1.15 -11.89 -1.73
N ILE A 194 0.07 -11.36 -1.59
CA ILE A 194 1.23 -12.13 -1.15
C ILE A 194 1.11 -12.56 0.32
N TRP A 195 0.49 -11.73 1.17
CA TRP A 195 0.15 -12.10 2.53
C TRP A 195 -0.81 -13.29 2.62
N LEU A 196 -1.72 -13.46 1.65
CA LEU A 196 -2.66 -14.59 1.62
C LEU A 196 -2.09 -15.85 0.96
N PHE A 197 -1.41 -15.71 -0.18
CA PHE A 197 -1.06 -16.82 -1.07
C PHE A 197 0.43 -17.04 -1.26
N GLY A 198 1.26 -16.08 -0.85
CA GLY A 198 2.70 -16.25 -0.95
C GLY A 198 3.19 -17.32 0.04
N PRO A 199 4.45 -17.76 -0.10
CA PRO A 199 5.16 -18.37 1.03
C PRO A 199 5.39 -17.28 2.08
N VAL A 200 4.31 -16.90 2.76
CA VAL A 200 4.37 -16.26 4.06
C VAL A 200 4.81 -17.37 4.99
N LEU A 201 5.90 -17.09 5.72
CA LEU A 201 6.45 -17.87 6.83
C LEU A 201 7.57 -18.86 6.46
#